data_AF-A0A2N1Q7A1-F1
#
_entry.id   AF-A0A2N1Q7A1-F1
#
_cell.length_a   1.000
_cell.length_b   1.000
_cell.length_c   1.000
_cell.angle_alpha   90.00
_cell.angle_beta   90.00
_cell.angle_gamma   90.00
#
_symmetry.space_group_name_H-M   'P 1'
#
loop_
_entity.id
_entity.type
_entity.pdbx_description
1 polymer ?
#
loop_
_entity_poly.entity_id
_entity_poly.type
_entity_poly.pdbx_seq_one_letter_code
_entity_poly.pdbx_strand_id
1 'polypeptide(L)' 'MERSKLRKILMTYMIVMQFIFTVVGLSLLGLFIGNKINPEGNLSTLFAGIGLVLGIIFGFYTIMQFIKSEERYERRT' A
#
# COMPACT_ATOMS: atom_id res chain seq x y z
N MET A 1 19.84 -23.00 -7.07
CA MET A 1 18.39 -23.16 -6.83
C MET A 1 17.89 -22.37 -5.61
N GLU A 2 18.68 -22.15 -4.56
CA GLU A 2 18.24 -21.42 -3.34
C GLU A 2 18.08 -19.90 -3.51
N ARG A 3 18.92 -19.23 -4.31
CA ARG A 3 18.86 -17.76 -4.48
C ARG A 3 17.56 -17.25 -5.11
N SER A 4 16.91 -18.02 -5.98
CA SER A 4 15.64 -17.60 -6.61
C SER A 4 14.48 -17.65 -5.63
N LYS A 5 14.41 -18.68 -4.78
CA LYS A 5 13.39 -18.79 -3.72
C LYS A 5 13.53 -17.68 -2.68
N LEU A 6 14.75 -17.40 -2.22
CA LEU A 6 15.02 -16.31 -1.28
C LEU A 6 14.64 -14.94 -1.85
N ARG A 7 14.96 -14.67 -3.12
CA ARG A 7 14.54 -13.43 -3.79
C ARG A 7 13.03 -13.31 -3.86
N LYS A 8 12.31 -14.39 -4.19
CA LYS A 8 10.84 -14.37 -4.27
C LYS A 8 10.21 -14.07 -2.91
N ILE A 9 10.70 -14.71 -1.83
CA ILE A 9 10.23 -14.46 -0.46
C ILE A 9 10.49 -13.01 -0.04
N LEU A 10 11.69 -12.49 -0.28
CA LEU A 10 12.03 -11.10 0.04
C LEU A 10 11.20 -10.10 -0.75
N MET A 11 10.89 -10.40 -2.01
CA MET A 11 10.07 -9.56 -2.87
C MET A 11 8.60 -9.57 -2.42
N THR A 12 8.03 -10.73 -2.11
CA THR A 12 6.70 -10.84 -1.49
C THR A 12 6.63 -10.07 -0.18
N TYR A 13 7.64 -10.22 0.69
CA TYR A 13 7.73 -9.47 1.94
C TYR A 13 7.72 -7.95 1.68
N MET A 14 8.52 -7.48 0.71
CA MET A 14 8.60 -6.05 0.38
C MET A 14 7.26 -5.48 -0.07
N ILE A 15 6.49 -6.21 -0.88
CA ILE A 15 5.17 -5.77 -1.37
C ILE A 15 4.16 -5.71 -0.24
N VAL A 16 4.16 -6.72 0.64
CA VAL A 16 3.26 -6.73 1.81
C VAL A 16 3.59 -5.57 2.74
N MET A 17 4.88 -5.32 2.98
CA MET A 17 5.29 -4.15 3.77
C MET A 17 4.88 -2.85 3.09
N GLN A 18 5.12 -2.70 1.79
CA GLN A 18 4.70 -1.53 1.01
C GLN A 18 3.18 -1.31 1.11
N PHE A 19 2.38 -2.38 1.04
CA PHE A 19 0.92 -2.32 1.20
C PHE A 19 0.54 -1.75 2.57
N ILE A 20 1.07 -2.35 3.65
CA ILE A 20 0.78 -1.92 5.02
C ILE A 20 1.18 -0.46 5.22
N PHE A 21 2.39 -0.08 4.80
CA PHE A 21 2.88 1.30 4.92
C PHE A 21 2.05 2.29 4.10
N THR A 22 1.57 1.91 2.93
CA THR A 22 0.72 2.76 2.09
C THR A 22 -0.64 3.00 2.77
N VAL A 23 -1.27 1.95 3.29
CA VAL A 23 -2.56 2.04 4.01
C VAL A 23 -2.43 2.90 5.26
N VAL A 24 -1.44 2.60 6.11
CA VAL A 24 -1.19 3.34 7.36
C VAL A 24 -0.80 4.78 7.04
N GLY A 25 0.12 4.98 6.10
CA GLY A 25 0.61 6.30 5.70
C GLY A 25 -0.52 7.20 5.19
N LEU A 26 -1.37 6.71 4.30
CA LEU A 26 -2.52 7.48 3.78
C LEU A 26 -3.58 7.75 4.85
N SER A 27 -3.80 6.80 5.76
CA SER A 27 -4.72 7.00 6.90
C SER A 27 -4.21 8.11 7.84
N LEU A 28 -2.92 8.08 8.18
CA LEU A 28 -2.27 9.11 9.01
C LEU A 28 -2.24 10.47 8.30
N LEU A 29 -2.01 10.48 6.99
CA LEU A 29 -2.07 11.69 6.18
C LEU A 29 -3.48 12.28 6.19
N GLY A 30 -4.52 11.44 6.07
CA GLY A 30 -5.92 11.86 6.23
C GLY A 30 -6.21 12.46 7.59
N LEU A 31 -5.74 11.84 8.68
CA LEU A 31 -5.84 12.39 10.04
C LEU A 31 -5.14 13.75 10.16
N PHE A 32 -3.93 13.86 9.61
CA PHE A 32 -3.14 15.09 9.68
C PHE A 32 -3.81 16.24 8.94
N ILE A 33 -4.34 15.99 7.74
CA ILE A 33 -5.09 16.99 6.97
C ILE A 33 -6.37 17.39 7.71
N GLY A 34 -7.15 16.42 8.20
CA GLY A 34 -8.40 16.72 8.89
C GLY A 34 -8.20 17.53 10.17
N ASN A 35 -7.19 17.19 10.97
CA ASN A 35 -6.83 17.94 12.18
C ASN A 35 -6.39 19.38 11.86
N LYS A 36 -5.75 19.60 10.71
CA LYS A 36 -5.29 20.93 10.31
C LYS A 36 -6.41 21.83 9.77
N ILE A 37 -7.45 21.24 9.19
CA ILE A 37 -8.61 21.98 8.66
C ILE A 37 -9.63 22.27 9.77
N ASN A 38 -9.95 21.28 10.59
CA ASN A 38 -10.91 21.43 11.68
C ASN A 38 -10.51 20.54 12.88
N PRO A 39 -9.72 21.06 13.82
CA PRO A 39 -9.22 20.29 14.96
C PRO A 39 -10.29 19.90 15.98
N GLU A 40 -11.46 20.55 15.98
CA GLU A 40 -12.53 20.33 16.97
C GLU A 40 -13.66 19.43 16.43
N GLY A 41 -13.67 19.15 15.12
CA GLY A 41 -14.71 18.36 14.46
C GLY A 41 -14.34 16.91 14.16
N ASN A 42 -15.35 16.10 13.82
CA ASN A 42 -15.17 14.70 13.39
C ASN A 42 -14.55 14.52 11.99
N LEU A 43 -14.12 15.63 11.36
CA LEU A 43 -13.55 15.63 10.01
C LEU A 43 -12.24 14.83 9.96
N SER A 44 -11.44 14.84 11.01
CA SER A 44 -10.20 14.06 11.10
C SER A 44 -10.44 12.57 10.97
N THR A 45 -11.42 12.02 11.69
CA THR A 45 -11.79 10.61 11.61
C THR A 45 -12.33 10.26 10.22
N LEU A 46 -13.10 11.16 9.61
CA LEU A 46 -13.66 10.96 8.28
C LEU A 46 -12.56 10.94 7.20
N PHE A 47 -11.62 11.89 7.25
CA PHE A 47 -10.48 11.92 6.33
C PHE A 47 -9.51 10.75 6.57
N ALA A 48 -9.35 10.29 7.81
CA ALA A 48 -8.61 9.07 8.13
C ALA A 48 -9.24 7.85 7.43
N GLY A 49 -10.56 7.71 7.53
CA GLY A 49 -11.31 6.65 6.88
C GLY A 49 -11.18 6.70 5.35
N ILE A 50 -11.25 7.89 4.76
CA ILE A 50 -11.01 8.08 3.32
C ILE A 50 -9.58 7.67 2.95
N GLY A 51 -8.58 8.11 3.72
CA GLY A 51 -7.18 7.74 3.53
C GLY A 51 -6.95 6.23 3.59
N LEU A 52 -7.65 5.55 4.50
CA LEU A 52 -7.60 4.09 4.65
C LEU A 52 -8.17 3.40 3.41
N VAL A 53 -9.36 3.80 2.95
CA VAL A 53 -10.00 3.23 1.75
C VAL A 53 -9.13 3.45 0.51
N LEU A 54 -8.61 4.66 0.32
CA LEU A 54 -7.69 4.96 -0.78
C LEU A 54 -6.43 4.10 -0.69
N GLY A 55 -5.84 3.96 0.50
CA GLY A 55 -4.65 3.13 0.69
C GLY A 55 -4.88 1.67 0.37
N ILE A 56 -6.04 1.11 0.69
CA ILE A 56 -6.40 -0.25 0.31
C ILE A 56 -6.49 -0.38 -1.22
N ILE A 57 -7.19 0.55 -1.89
CA ILE A 57 -7.35 0.54 -3.35
C ILE A 57 -5.98 0.61 -4.05
N PHE A 58 -5.14 1.57 -3.66
CA PHE A 58 -3.79 1.71 -4.21
C PHE A 58 -2.94 0.48 -3.92
N GLY A 59 -3.03 -0.06 -2.72
CA GLY A 59 -2.33 -1.27 -2.32
C GLY A 59 -2.70 -2.48 -3.20
N PHE A 60 -3.98 -2.72 -3.46
CA PHE A 60 -4.43 -3.77 -4.37
C PHE A 60 -3.94 -3.53 -5.80
N TYR A 61 -3.99 -2.28 -6.27
CA TYR A 61 -3.50 -1.92 -7.59
C TYR A 61 -2.00 -2.22 -7.74
N THR A 62 -1.18 -1.90 -6.74
CA THR A 62 0.24 -2.21 -6.70
C THR A 62 0.49 -3.71 -6.73
N ILE A 63 -0.26 -4.51 -5.96
CA ILE A 63 -0.16 -5.97 -5.98
C ILE A 63 -0.52 -6.53 -7.37
N MET A 64 -1.59 -6.04 -7.99
CA MET A 64 -1.97 -6.48 -9.35
C MET A 64 -0.92 -6.12 -10.40
N GLN A 65 -0.37 -4.90 -10.35
CA GLN A 65 0.72 -4.50 -11.24
C GLN A 65 1.95 -5.40 -11.04
N PHE A 66 2.23 -5.75 -9.78
CA PHE A 66 3.33 -6.62 -9.44
C PHE A 66 3.16 -8.02 -10.05
N ILE A 67 1.99 -8.65 -9.90
CA ILE A 67 1.69 -9.96 -10.49
C ILE A 67 1.89 -9.92 -12.02
N LYS A 68 1.36 -8.87 -12.67
CA LYS A 68 1.54 -8.65 -14.12
C LYS A 68 3.00 -8.39 -14.53
N SER A 69 3.85 -7.97 -13.60
CA SER A 69 5.28 -7.76 -13.83
C SER A 69 6.06 -9.07 -13.74
N GLU A 70 5.72 -9.94 -12.79
CA GLU A 70 6.32 -11.27 -12.67
C GLU A 70 5.96 -12.16 -13.88
N GLU A 71 4.69 -12.17 -14.31
CA GLU A 71 4.26 -12.93 -15.51
C GLU A 71 5.02 -12.51 -16.78
N ARG A 72 5.39 -11.23 -16.90
CA ARG A 72 6.17 -10.73 -18.05
C ARG A 72 7.64 -11.10 -17.97
N TYR A 73 8.18 -11.26 -16.76
CA TYR A 73 9.55 -11.71 -16.55
C TYR A 73 9.70 -13.19 -16.93
N GLU A 74 8.70 -14.01 -16.60
CA GLU A 74 8.66 -15.43 -16.97
C GLU A 74 8.50 -15.65 -18.49
N ARG A 75 7.86 -14.73 -19.23
CA ARG A 75 7.74 -14.84 -20.71
C ARG A 75 9.00 -14.42 -21.48
N ARG A 76 9.96 -13.77 -20.84
CA ARG A 76 11.20 -13.28 -21.47
C ARG A 76 12.43 -14.15 -21.15
N THR A 77 12.28 -15.13 -20.28
CA THR A 77 13.33 -16.10 -19.90
C THR A 77 12.98 -17.47 -20.46
#